data_AF-A0A2N9G9A6-F1
#
_entry.id   AF-A0A2N9G9A6-F1
#
_cell.length_a   1.000
_cell.length_b   1.000
_cell.length_c   1.000
_cell.angle_alpha   90.00
_cell.angle_beta   90.00
_cell.angle_gamma   90.00
#
_symmetry.space_group_name_H-M   'P 1'
#
loop_
_entity.id
_entity.type
_entity.pdbx_description
1 polymer ?
#
loop_
_entity_poly.entity_id
_entity_poly.type
_entity_poly.pdbx_seq_one_letter_code
_entity_poly.pdbx_strand_id
1 'polypeptide(L)'
;MRLRLIGEKGSNVFNQNLKITQLGKSGRIEEAIQVFSLMKLKNTVTYNSMISAFMKNARLSDARRLFDQMPHRNLVSWNSMIAGYLHNHKVEEASQLLDQMPKRDCFSWTLMITCYSRNRELEKARKLFGLLPDKQDTVCWNAVITGYAKKGRFDDAKKLFDKMPVKDLVSWNSMLAGYTRNREMRLGLQFFKEMDERNVVSWNLMVDGFVEIGEGDWSCYNESKRERQRPLWPESAPQNWHSA
;
A
#
# COMPACT_ATOMS: atom_id res chain seq x y z
N MET A 1 26.61 -25.43 25.54
CA MET A 1 25.36 -26.22 25.44
C MET A 1 24.08 -25.37 25.40
N ARG A 2 23.89 -24.37 26.30
CA ARG A 2 22.68 -23.51 26.32
C ARG A 2 22.39 -22.73 25.02
N LEU A 3 23.42 -22.21 24.33
CA LEU A 3 23.23 -21.42 23.10
C LEU A 3 22.71 -22.25 21.91
N ARG A 4 23.16 -23.51 21.76
CA ARG A 4 22.62 -24.44 20.73
C ARG A 4 21.16 -24.80 21.00
N LEU A 5 20.81 -25.08 22.26
CA LEU A 5 19.43 -25.38 22.67
C LEU A 5 18.46 -24.20 22.46
N ILE A 6 18.92 -22.96 22.69
CA ILE A 6 18.11 -21.75 22.41
C ILE A 6 17.93 -21.57 20.89
N GLY A 7 18.98 -21.79 20.11
CA GLY A 7 18.93 -21.75 18.65
C GLY A 7 17.98 -22.81 18.05
N GLU A 8 18.04 -24.05 18.53
CA GLU A 8 17.15 -25.14 18.10
C GLU A 8 15.68 -24.87 18.45
N LYS A 9 15.40 -24.36 19.66
CA LYS A 9 14.05 -23.96 20.06
C LYS A 9 13.51 -22.80 19.21
N GLY A 10 14.34 -21.82 18.91
CA GLY A 10 13.98 -20.69 18.04
C GLY A 10 13.69 -21.13 16.61
N SER A 11 14.54 -22.00 16.05
CA SER A 11 14.38 -22.58 14.72
C SER A 11 13.08 -23.41 14.60
N ASN A 12 12.75 -24.19 15.64
CA ASN A 12 11.51 -24.96 15.66
C ASN A 12 10.26 -24.05 15.65
N VAL A 13 10.20 -23.03 16.52
CA VAL A 13 9.07 -22.07 16.53
C VAL A 13 8.95 -21.34 15.20
N PHE A 14 10.07 -20.97 14.59
CA PHE A 14 10.08 -20.33 13.27
C PHE A 14 9.48 -21.24 12.19
N ASN A 15 9.93 -22.50 12.11
CA ASN A 15 9.41 -23.48 11.14
C ASN A 15 7.92 -23.76 11.35
N GLN A 16 7.45 -23.83 12.60
CA GLN A 16 6.04 -23.98 12.92
C GLN A 16 5.21 -22.75 12.51
N ASN A 17 5.71 -21.54 12.73
CA ASN A 17 5.06 -20.29 12.28
C ASN A 17 4.96 -20.23 10.74
N LEU A 18 6.01 -20.67 10.04
CA LEU A 18 6.01 -20.77 8.59
C LEU A 18 4.95 -21.76 8.11
N LYS A 19 4.86 -22.94 8.75
CA LYS A 19 3.85 -23.95 8.45
C LYS A 19 2.43 -23.42 8.67
N ILE A 20 2.16 -22.72 9.78
CA ILE A 20 0.87 -22.05 10.03
C ILE A 20 0.54 -21.08 8.89
N THR A 21 1.51 -20.27 8.48
CA THR A 21 1.31 -19.28 7.42
C THR A 21 1.03 -19.93 6.06
N GLN A 22 1.70 -21.03 5.74
CA GLN A 22 1.49 -21.80 4.51
C GLN A 22 0.12 -22.49 4.50
N LEU A 23 -0.24 -23.16 5.60
CA LEU A 23 -1.54 -23.82 5.75
C LEU A 23 -2.70 -22.81 5.69
N GLY A 24 -2.53 -21.64 6.30
CA GLY A 24 -3.50 -20.55 6.21
C GLY A 24 -3.68 -20.03 4.78
N LYS A 25 -2.61 -19.99 3.96
CA LYS A 25 -2.70 -19.61 2.54
C LYS A 25 -3.36 -20.67 1.67
N SER A 26 -3.25 -21.94 2.01
CA SER A 26 -3.80 -23.06 1.23
C SER A 26 -5.23 -23.46 1.61
N GLY A 27 -5.90 -22.70 2.48
CA GLY A 27 -7.27 -23.01 2.92
C GLY A 27 -7.36 -24.05 4.04
N ARG A 28 -6.24 -24.66 4.44
CA ARG A 28 -6.18 -25.77 5.41
C ARG A 28 -6.15 -25.26 6.85
N ILE A 29 -7.15 -24.45 7.20
CA ILE A 29 -7.18 -23.72 8.48
C ILE A 29 -7.22 -24.65 9.70
N GLU A 30 -7.94 -25.77 9.63
CA GLU A 30 -8.03 -26.71 10.74
C GLU A 30 -6.68 -27.35 11.08
N GLU A 31 -5.85 -27.64 10.08
CA GLU A 31 -4.48 -28.12 10.32
C GLU A 31 -3.59 -27.03 10.89
N ALA A 32 -3.78 -25.77 10.49
CA ALA A 32 -3.06 -24.65 11.09
C ALA A 32 -3.43 -24.51 12.58
N ILE A 33 -4.71 -24.69 12.94
CA ILE A 33 -5.18 -24.72 14.34
C ILE A 33 -4.52 -25.88 15.09
N GLN A 34 -4.46 -27.07 14.51
CA GLN A 34 -3.79 -28.22 15.13
C GLN A 34 -2.32 -27.92 15.41
N VAL A 35 -1.58 -27.44 14.40
CA VAL A 35 -0.17 -27.04 14.57
C VAL A 35 -0.03 -26.01 15.68
N PHE A 36 -0.85 -24.95 15.66
CA PHE A 36 -0.85 -23.91 16.69
C PHE A 36 -1.12 -24.49 18.09
N SER A 37 -2.13 -25.35 18.24
CA SER A 37 -2.51 -25.94 19.53
C SER A 37 -1.36 -26.77 20.14
N LEU A 38 -0.63 -27.53 19.32
CA LEU A 38 0.48 -28.39 19.72
C LEU A 38 1.76 -27.62 20.09
N MET A 39 1.89 -26.34 19.74
CA MET A 39 3.07 -25.55 20.08
C MET A 39 3.15 -25.30 21.59
N LYS A 40 4.18 -25.84 22.24
CA LYS A 40 4.44 -25.62 23.69
C LYS A 40 4.82 -24.18 24.01
N LEU A 41 5.52 -23.51 23.10
CA LEU A 41 5.92 -22.12 23.23
C LEU A 41 5.31 -21.31 22.09
N LYS A 42 4.52 -20.30 22.46
CA LYS A 42 3.89 -19.37 21.51
C LYS A 42 4.39 -17.98 21.83
N ASN A 43 4.87 -17.27 20.81
CA ASN A 43 5.26 -15.87 20.94
C ASN A 43 4.33 -14.99 20.09
N THR A 44 4.51 -13.67 20.16
CA THR A 44 3.68 -12.72 19.41
C THR A 44 3.65 -13.01 17.91
N VAL A 45 4.76 -13.49 17.32
CA VAL A 45 4.81 -13.88 15.90
C VAL A 45 3.89 -15.06 15.62
N THR A 46 3.89 -16.09 16.48
CA THR A 46 3.00 -17.25 16.35
C THR A 46 1.52 -16.83 16.37
N TYR A 47 1.13 -15.97 17.30
CA TYR A 47 -0.23 -15.42 17.34
C TYR A 47 -0.56 -14.60 16.08
N ASN A 48 0.34 -13.72 15.64
CA ASN A 48 0.13 -12.89 14.43
C ASN A 48 0.00 -13.74 13.15
N SER A 49 0.80 -14.82 13.03
CA SER A 49 0.69 -15.78 11.94
C SER A 49 -0.66 -16.49 11.94
N MET A 50 -1.14 -16.93 13.10
CA MET A 50 -2.43 -17.61 13.22
C MET A 50 -3.61 -16.66 13.00
N ILE A 51 -3.55 -15.44 13.52
CA ILE A 51 -4.52 -14.37 13.23
C ILE A 51 -4.61 -14.13 11.72
N SER A 52 -3.47 -13.98 11.05
CA SER A 52 -3.42 -13.79 9.60
C SER A 52 -4.00 -14.98 8.84
N ALA A 53 -3.80 -16.21 9.33
CA ALA A 53 -4.40 -17.42 8.77
C ALA A 53 -5.94 -17.40 8.92
N PHE A 54 -6.46 -17.09 10.11
CA PHE A 54 -7.90 -16.98 10.32
C PHE A 54 -8.54 -15.90 9.44
N MET A 55 -7.92 -14.71 9.37
CA MET A 55 -8.41 -13.60 8.56
C MET A 55 -8.50 -13.95 7.06
N LYS A 56 -7.52 -14.69 6.53
CA LYS A 56 -7.54 -15.14 5.12
C LYS A 56 -8.61 -16.18 4.82
N ASN A 57 -9.03 -16.93 5.83
CA ASN A 57 -10.05 -17.97 5.72
C ASN A 57 -11.42 -17.47 6.21
N ALA A 58 -11.62 -16.14 6.25
CA ALA A 58 -12.86 -15.48 6.71
C ALA A 58 -13.34 -15.89 8.11
N ARG A 59 -12.47 -16.49 8.95
CA ARG A 59 -12.76 -16.87 10.34
C ARG A 59 -12.52 -15.68 11.30
N LEU A 60 -13.26 -14.60 11.06
CA LEU A 60 -13.10 -13.31 11.73
C LEU A 60 -13.27 -13.40 13.25
N SER A 61 -14.28 -14.15 13.71
CA SER A 61 -14.57 -14.33 15.15
C SER A 61 -13.43 -15.04 15.88
N ASP A 62 -12.81 -16.03 15.24
CA ASP A 62 -11.67 -16.75 15.82
C ASP A 62 -10.40 -15.91 15.84
N ALA A 63 -10.17 -15.13 14.77
CA ALA A 63 -9.08 -14.14 14.74
C ALA A 63 -9.24 -13.15 15.90
N ARG A 64 -10.46 -12.63 16.11
CA ARG A 64 -10.75 -11.69 17.19
C ARG A 64 -10.57 -12.32 18.56
N ARG A 65 -11.14 -13.50 18.81
CA ARG A 65 -10.95 -14.24 20.07
C ARG A 65 -9.48 -14.50 20.35
N LEU A 66 -8.72 -14.93 19.34
CA LEU A 66 -7.29 -15.19 19.50
C LEU A 66 -6.52 -13.90 19.82
N PHE A 67 -6.85 -12.81 19.14
CA PHE A 67 -6.28 -11.49 19.41
C PHE A 67 -6.59 -11.02 20.84
N ASP A 68 -7.81 -11.21 21.32
CA ASP A 68 -8.25 -10.85 22.68
C ASP A 68 -7.61 -11.75 23.76
N GLN A 69 -7.15 -12.95 23.41
CA GLN A 69 -6.41 -13.86 24.30
C GLN A 69 -4.88 -13.66 24.30
N MET A 70 -4.33 -12.78 23.44
CA MET A 70 -2.89 -12.56 23.39
C MET A 70 -2.35 -12.01 24.72
N PRO A 71 -1.32 -12.62 25.33
CA PRO A 71 -0.71 -12.12 26.57
C PRO A 71 -0.08 -10.73 26.39
N HIS A 72 0.57 -10.51 25.25
CA HIS A 72 1.19 -9.24 24.88
C HIS A 72 0.91 -8.94 23.41
N ARG A 73 0.33 -7.76 23.17
CA ARG A 73 0.06 -7.23 21.82
C ARG A 73 1.09 -6.17 21.48
N ASN A 74 1.63 -6.23 20.27
CA ASN A 74 2.47 -5.17 19.72
C ASN A 74 1.79 -4.53 18.50
N LEU A 75 2.42 -3.49 17.94
CA LEU A 75 1.92 -2.79 16.75
C LEU A 75 1.61 -3.75 15.59
N VAL A 76 2.44 -4.78 15.39
CA VAL A 76 2.22 -5.80 14.36
C VAL A 76 0.92 -6.57 14.60
N SER A 77 0.62 -6.97 15.84
CA SER A 77 -0.64 -7.66 16.17
C SER A 77 -1.87 -6.83 15.83
N TRP A 78 -1.87 -5.55 16.21
CA TRP A 78 -2.95 -4.61 15.88
C TRP A 78 -3.07 -4.41 14.36
N ASN A 79 -1.96 -4.13 13.69
CA ASN A 79 -1.92 -3.91 12.25
C ASN A 79 -2.35 -5.14 11.45
N SER A 80 -2.01 -6.37 11.89
CA SER A 80 -2.50 -7.61 11.29
C SER A 80 -4.02 -7.77 11.40
N MET A 81 -4.60 -7.44 12.56
CA MET A 81 -6.06 -7.48 12.74
C MET A 81 -6.77 -6.41 11.90
N ILE A 82 -6.28 -5.17 11.91
CA ILE A 82 -6.86 -4.10 11.08
C ILE A 82 -6.79 -4.51 9.61
N ALA A 83 -5.62 -4.96 9.12
CA ALA A 83 -5.46 -5.36 7.72
C ALA A 83 -6.39 -6.53 7.35
N GLY A 84 -6.55 -7.51 8.24
CA GLY A 84 -7.45 -8.64 8.02
C GLY A 84 -8.93 -8.22 7.96
N TYR A 85 -9.39 -7.32 8.83
CA TYR A 85 -10.74 -6.79 8.76
C TYR A 85 -10.98 -6.02 7.46
N LEU A 86 -10.04 -5.18 7.06
CA LEU A 86 -10.12 -4.44 5.81
C LEU A 86 -10.15 -5.35 4.57
N HIS A 87 -9.40 -6.44 4.58
CA HIS A 87 -9.40 -7.43 3.50
C HIS A 87 -10.74 -8.18 3.39
N ASN A 88 -11.46 -8.32 4.51
CA ASN A 88 -12.79 -8.95 4.56
C ASN A 88 -13.93 -7.92 4.53
N HIS A 89 -13.66 -6.69 4.06
CA HIS A 89 -14.65 -5.62 3.94
C HIS A 89 -15.35 -5.22 5.25
N LYS A 90 -14.69 -5.41 6.40
CA LYS A 90 -15.16 -5.05 7.75
C LYS A 90 -14.54 -3.75 8.23
N VAL A 91 -14.92 -2.65 7.59
CA VAL A 91 -14.24 -1.34 7.72
C VAL A 91 -14.55 -0.70 9.06
N GLU A 92 -15.80 -0.84 9.53
CA GLU A 92 -16.27 -0.35 10.81
C GLU A 92 -15.52 -1.01 11.97
N GLU A 93 -15.37 -2.35 11.92
CA GLU A 93 -14.63 -3.11 12.93
C GLU A 93 -13.14 -2.76 12.92
N ALA A 94 -12.56 -2.52 11.74
CA ALA A 94 -11.19 -2.05 11.60
C ALA A 94 -11.00 -0.66 12.22
N SER A 95 -11.96 0.25 12.03
CA SER A 95 -11.94 1.59 12.63
C SER A 95 -12.05 1.54 14.14
N GLN A 96 -13.00 0.76 14.66
CA GLN A 96 -13.17 0.59 16.11
C GLN A 96 -11.89 0.01 16.74
N LEU A 97 -11.22 -0.91 16.04
CA LEU A 97 -9.98 -1.48 16.52
C LEU A 97 -8.83 -0.46 16.48
N LEU A 98 -8.74 0.40 15.45
CA LEU A 98 -7.81 1.53 15.40
C LEU A 98 -8.01 2.49 16.60
N ASP A 99 -9.26 2.71 17.00
CA ASP A 99 -9.62 3.54 18.16
C ASP A 99 -9.19 2.94 19.50
N GLN A 100 -9.12 1.62 19.59
CA GLN A 100 -8.62 0.91 20.77
C GLN A 100 -7.09 0.82 20.83
N MET A 101 -6.35 1.18 19.76
CA MET A 101 -4.90 1.09 19.74
C MET A 101 -4.26 2.11 20.71
N PRO A 102 -3.47 1.68 21.71
CA PRO A 102 -2.82 2.60 22.65
C PRO A 102 -1.82 3.54 21.99
N LYS A 103 -1.14 3.06 20.95
CA LYS A 103 -0.22 3.82 20.12
C LYS A 103 -0.43 3.41 18.67
N ARG A 104 -0.57 4.39 17.79
CA ARG A 104 -0.68 4.20 16.35
C ARG A 104 0.66 4.55 15.69
N ASP A 105 1.07 3.78 14.69
CA ASP A 105 2.21 4.09 13.83
C ASP A 105 1.73 4.58 12.44
N CYS A 106 2.62 5.13 11.60
CA CYS A 106 2.20 5.59 10.26
C CYS A 106 1.63 4.43 9.42
N PHE A 107 1.99 3.18 9.71
CA PHE A 107 1.40 2.02 9.04
C PHE A 107 -0.10 1.88 9.39
N SER A 108 -0.49 1.93 10.68
CA SER A 108 -1.90 1.87 11.12
C SER A 108 -2.73 2.98 10.45
N TRP A 109 -2.19 4.20 10.42
CA TRP A 109 -2.85 5.35 9.80
C TRP A 109 -3.00 5.17 8.28
N THR A 110 -1.91 4.83 7.59
CA THR A 110 -1.87 4.61 6.15
C THR A 110 -2.86 3.54 5.71
N LEU A 111 -2.96 2.47 6.48
CA LEU A 111 -3.84 1.35 6.20
C LEU A 111 -5.32 1.78 6.19
N MET A 112 -5.76 2.52 7.21
CA MET A 112 -7.13 3.02 7.31
C MET A 112 -7.43 4.13 6.30
N ILE A 113 -6.51 5.08 6.11
CA ILE A 113 -6.61 6.14 5.10
C ILE A 113 -6.76 5.55 3.69
N THR A 114 -5.94 4.55 3.36
CA THR A 114 -5.99 3.88 2.06
C THR A 114 -7.31 3.16 1.87
N CYS A 115 -7.84 2.52 2.92
CA CYS A 115 -9.14 1.87 2.88
C CYS A 115 -10.27 2.88 2.61
N TYR A 116 -10.40 3.93 3.42
CA TYR A 116 -11.45 4.93 3.22
C TYR A 116 -11.36 5.60 1.85
N SER A 117 -10.14 5.85 1.36
CA SER A 117 -9.95 6.38 0.01
C SER A 117 -10.45 5.43 -1.08
N ARG A 118 -10.25 4.12 -0.92
CA ARG A 118 -10.77 3.10 -1.86
C ARG A 118 -12.29 3.02 -1.81
N ASN A 119 -12.88 3.10 -0.63
CA ASN A 119 -14.32 2.96 -0.37
C ASN A 119 -15.15 4.23 -0.62
N ARG A 120 -14.55 5.26 -1.25
CA ARG A 120 -15.19 6.57 -1.53
C ARG A 120 -15.57 7.37 -0.28
N GLU A 121 -15.00 7.05 0.88
CA GLU A 121 -15.20 7.76 2.14
C GLU A 121 -14.09 8.79 2.38
N LEU A 122 -13.86 9.66 1.40
CA LEU A 122 -12.72 10.60 1.39
C LEU A 122 -12.72 11.59 2.57
N GLU A 123 -13.90 11.92 3.09
CA GLU A 123 -14.02 12.78 4.27
C GLU A 123 -13.50 12.09 5.54
N LYS A 124 -13.75 10.78 5.72
CA LYS A 124 -13.17 10.02 6.84
C LYS A 124 -11.66 9.87 6.68
N ALA A 125 -11.19 9.63 5.45
CA ALA A 125 -9.76 9.59 5.15
C ALA A 125 -9.06 10.92 5.49
N ARG A 126 -9.68 12.06 5.14
CA ARG A 126 -9.17 13.40 5.45
C ARG A 126 -9.17 13.69 6.95
N LYS A 127 -10.23 13.31 7.66
CA LYS A 127 -10.29 13.47 9.12
C LYS A 127 -9.17 12.68 9.81
N LEU A 128 -8.97 11.41 9.44
CA LEU A 128 -7.86 10.62 9.99
C LEU A 128 -6.50 11.21 9.64
N PHE A 129 -6.30 11.68 8.41
CA PHE A 129 -5.06 12.34 8.02
C PHE A 129 -4.81 13.64 8.81
N GLY A 130 -5.86 14.37 9.14
CA GLY A 130 -5.78 15.56 10.00
C GLY A 130 -5.27 15.26 11.41
N LEU A 131 -5.59 14.09 11.94
CA LEU A 131 -5.20 13.60 13.27
C LEU A 131 -3.78 13.02 13.33
N LEU A 132 -3.06 12.96 12.21
CA LEU A 132 -1.67 12.50 12.21
C LEU A 132 -0.81 13.39 13.11
N PRO A 133 -0.17 12.83 14.16
CA PRO A 133 0.67 13.60 15.06
C PRO A 133 1.94 14.11 14.37
N ASP A 134 2.53 13.28 13.51
CA ASP A 134 3.71 13.60 12.72
C ASP A 134 3.38 13.50 11.23
N LYS A 135 3.47 14.64 10.54
CA LYS A 135 3.22 14.77 9.10
C LYS A 135 4.53 14.82 8.30
N GLN A 136 5.67 14.48 8.90
CA GLN A 136 6.94 14.39 8.18
C GLN A 136 7.05 13.10 7.35
N ASP A 137 6.34 12.04 7.73
CA ASP A 137 6.37 10.77 7.00
C ASP A 137 5.68 10.88 5.63
N THR A 138 6.47 10.80 4.56
CA THR A 138 5.99 10.90 3.17
C THR A 138 5.07 9.75 2.77
N VAL A 139 5.14 8.58 3.43
CA VAL A 139 4.30 7.42 3.14
C VAL A 139 2.82 7.75 3.38
N CYS A 140 2.53 8.38 4.50
CA CYS A 140 1.18 8.77 4.89
C CYS A 140 0.59 9.81 3.89
N TRP A 141 1.38 10.77 3.40
CA TRP A 141 0.97 11.72 2.35
C TRP A 141 0.69 11.04 1.01
N ASN A 142 1.64 10.19 0.56
CA ASN A 142 1.55 9.48 -0.71
C ASN A 142 0.29 8.59 -0.77
N ALA A 143 -0.08 7.98 0.36
CA ALA A 143 -1.29 7.17 0.47
C ALA A 143 -2.58 7.99 0.26
N VAL A 144 -2.71 9.16 0.91
CA VAL A 144 -3.87 10.04 0.72
C VAL A 144 -3.91 10.57 -0.71
N ILE A 145 -2.78 11.08 -1.21
CA ILE A 145 -2.69 11.67 -2.55
C ILE A 145 -3.07 10.66 -3.61
N THR A 146 -2.51 9.45 -3.56
CA THR A 146 -2.87 8.35 -4.46
C THR A 146 -4.36 8.02 -4.35
N GLY A 147 -4.92 8.06 -3.15
CA GLY A 147 -6.35 7.84 -2.90
C GLY A 147 -7.25 8.85 -3.60
N TYR A 148 -6.97 10.14 -3.46
CA TYR A 148 -7.71 11.22 -4.10
C TYR A 148 -7.52 11.23 -5.63
N ALA A 149 -6.28 11.07 -6.10
CA ALA A 149 -5.95 11.08 -7.51
C ALA A 149 -6.60 9.90 -8.25
N LYS A 150 -6.63 8.69 -7.67
CA LYS A 150 -7.36 7.53 -8.23
C LYS A 150 -8.87 7.71 -8.33
N LYS A 151 -9.46 8.67 -7.63
CA LYS A 151 -10.89 8.98 -7.68
C LYS A 151 -11.19 10.21 -8.55
N GLY A 152 -10.21 10.74 -9.28
CA GLY A 152 -10.37 11.91 -10.13
C GLY A 152 -10.47 13.24 -9.38
N ARG A 153 -10.26 13.25 -8.05
CA ARG A 153 -10.24 14.49 -7.27
C ARG A 153 -8.85 15.15 -7.30
N PHE A 154 -8.45 15.58 -8.48
CA PHE A 154 -7.11 16.10 -8.73
C PHE A 154 -6.81 17.38 -7.96
N ASP A 155 -7.76 18.31 -7.85
CA ASP A 155 -7.56 19.56 -7.13
C ASP A 155 -7.23 19.33 -5.66
N ASP A 156 -7.91 18.37 -5.02
CA ASP A 156 -7.65 18.02 -3.64
C ASP A 156 -6.35 17.24 -3.48
N ALA A 157 -6.05 16.34 -4.42
CA ALA A 157 -4.77 15.65 -4.46
C ALA A 157 -3.61 16.64 -4.62
N LYS A 158 -3.74 17.64 -5.49
CA LYS A 158 -2.76 18.71 -5.71
C LYS A 158 -2.63 19.62 -4.49
N LYS A 159 -3.74 20.03 -3.86
CA LYS A 159 -3.71 20.80 -2.60
C LYS A 159 -2.98 20.06 -1.48
N LEU A 160 -3.11 18.73 -1.40
CA LEU A 160 -2.38 17.92 -0.44
C LEU A 160 -0.91 17.79 -0.84
N PHE A 161 -0.63 17.52 -2.11
CA PHE A 161 0.71 17.47 -2.66
C PHE A 161 1.50 18.76 -2.37
N ASP A 162 0.89 19.91 -2.62
CA ASP A 162 1.53 21.22 -2.40
C ASP A 162 1.87 21.46 -0.93
N LYS A 163 1.02 20.98 -0.01
CA LYS A 163 1.23 21.03 1.44
C LYS A 163 2.25 20.01 1.97
N MET A 164 2.74 19.08 1.14
CA MET A 164 3.74 18.13 1.58
C MET A 164 5.04 18.84 1.96
N PRO A 165 5.60 18.56 3.17
CA PRO A 165 6.83 19.19 3.63
C PRO A 165 8.04 18.76 2.79
N VAL A 166 8.06 17.51 2.35
CA VAL A 166 9.09 16.95 1.46
C VAL A 166 8.38 16.22 0.33
N LYS A 167 8.73 16.52 -0.91
CA LYS A 167 8.22 15.87 -2.12
C LYS A 167 9.33 15.01 -2.70
N ASP A 168 9.12 13.70 -2.72
CA ASP A 168 10.03 12.73 -3.35
C ASP A 168 9.50 12.28 -4.71
N LEU A 169 10.32 11.56 -5.49
CA LEU A 169 9.88 11.01 -6.79
C LEU A 169 8.65 10.11 -6.67
N VAL A 170 8.43 9.47 -5.52
CA VAL A 170 7.24 8.64 -5.26
C VAL A 170 5.98 9.50 -5.22
N SER A 171 6.03 10.66 -4.56
CA SER A 171 4.91 11.62 -4.49
C SER A 171 4.54 12.18 -5.87
N TRP A 172 5.54 12.57 -6.67
CA TRP A 172 5.35 13.04 -8.04
C TRP A 172 4.75 11.95 -8.93
N ASN A 173 5.33 10.75 -8.90
CA ASN A 173 4.85 9.60 -9.68
C ASN A 173 3.43 9.17 -9.25
N SER A 174 3.06 9.34 -7.97
CA SER A 174 1.72 9.03 -7.48
C SER A 174 0.65 9.96 -8.06
N MET A 175 0.94 11.26 -8.13
CA MET A 175 0.09 12.24 -8.80
C MET A 175 0.00 11.96 -10.31
N LEU A 176 1.14 11.72 -10.94
CA LEU A 176 1.23 11.43 -12.36
C LEU A 176 0.41 10.18 -12.74
N ALA A 177 0.55 9.11 -11.97
CA ALA A 177 -0.22 7.88 -12.14
C ALA A 177 -1.73 8.05 -11.88
N GLY A 178 -2.12 9.10 -11.18
CA GLY A 178 -3.52 9.48 -11.01
C GLY A 178 -4.07 10.18 -12.25
N TYR A 179 -3.30 11.07 -12.86
CA TYR A 179 -3.70 11.74 -14.11
C TYR A 179 -3.81 10.76 -15.27
N THR A 180 -2.80 9.90 -15.45
CA THR A 180 -2.74 8.94 -16.58
C THR A 180 -3.92 7.97 -16.56
N ARG A 181 -4.17 7.32 -15.42
CA ARG A 181 -5.28 6.35 -15.25
C ARG A 181 -6.67 6.93 -15.45
N ASN A 182 -6.84 8.23 -15.28
CA ASN A 182 -8.11 8.92 -15.49
C ASN A 182 -8.17 9.63 -16.84
N ARG A 183 -7.19 9.37 -17.73
CA ARG A 183 -7.08 9.95 -19.08
C ARG A 183 -6.94 11.48 -19.11
N GLU A 184 -6.51 12.08 -18.01
CA GLU A 184 -6.27 13.52 -17.90
C GLU A 184 -4.83 13.87 -18.31
N MET A 185 -4.43 13.46 -19.51
CA MET A 185 -3.02 13.57 -19.96
C MET A 185 -2.54 15.01 -20.13
N ARG A 186 -3.45 15.97 -20.35
CA ARG A 186 -3.10 17.40 -20.37
C ARG A 186 -2.57 17.87 -19.01
N LEU A 187 -3.28 17.53 -17.93
CA LEU A 187 -2.85 17.84 -16.56
C LEU A 187 -1.61 17.02 -16.19
N GLY A 188 -1.57 15.74 -16.60
CA GLY A 188 -0.41 14.87 -16.41
C GLY A 188 0.87 15.44 -17.03
N LEU A 189 0.80 15.95 -18.26
CA LEU A 189 1.94 16.57 -18.93
C LEU A 189 2.38 17.88 -18.28
N GLN A 190 1.43 18.75 -17.93
CA GLN A 190 1.75 19.99 -17.21
C GLN A 190 2.50 19.67 -15.91
N PHE A 191 1.98 18.71 -15.15
CA PHE A 191 2.59 18.27 -13.90
C PHE A 191 3.95 17.57 -14.12
N PHE A 192 4.10 16.80 -15.20
CA PHE A 192 5.38 16.19 -15.58
C PHE A 192 6.45 17.22 -15.94
N LYS A 193 6.05 18.36 -16.53
CA LYS A 193 6.97 19.48 -16.82
C LYS A 193 7.48 20.15 -15.53
N GLU A 194 6.68 20.20 -14.47
CA GLU A 194 7.05 20.73 -13.15
C GLU A 194 8.06 19.83 -12.40
N MET A 195 8.24 18.56 -12.80
CA MET A 195 9.20 17.65 -12.16
C MET A 195 10.65 18.03 -12.49
N ASP A 196 11.43 18.39 -11.48
CA ASP A 196 12.88 18.65 -11.59
C ASP A 196 13.65 17.38 -11.99
N GLU A 197 13.38 16.27 -11.31
CA GLU A 197 13.97 14.95 -11.56
C GLU A 197 12.92 13.97 -12.09
N ARG A 198 13.32 13.11 -13.03
CA ARG A 198 12.43 12.13 -13.67
C ARG A 198 13.15 10.80 -13.80
N ASN A 199 12.45 9.71 -13.49
CA ASN A 199 13.01 8.38 -13.59
C ASN A 199 12.23 7.53 -14.60
N VAL A 200 12.66 6.28 -14.79
CA VAL A 200 12.02 5.32 -15.70
C VAL A 200 10.52 5.19 -15.41
N VAL A 201 10.12 5.23 -14.12
CA VAL A 201 8.70 5.15 -13.74
C VAL A 201 7.92 6.38 -14.23
N SER A 202 8.47 7.60 -14.06
CA SER A 202 7.82 8.83 -14.52
C SER A 202 7.58 8.82 -16.03
N TRP A 203 8.59 8.39 -16.81
CA TRP A 203 8.48 8.28 -18.26
C TRP A 203 7.50 7.18 -18.69
N ASN A 204 7.56 6.01 -18.06
CA ASN A 204 6.65 4.90 -18.34
C ASN A 204 5.20 5.31 -18.10
N LEU A 205 4.91 6.05 -17.02
CA LEU A 205 3.56 6.56 -16.76
C LEU A 205 3.06 7.49 -17.87
N MET A 206 3.93 8.36 -18.41
CA MET A 206 3.55 9.24 -19.52
C MET A 206 3.27 8.45 -20.80
N VAL A 207 4.15 7.52 -21.15
CA VAL A 207 3.97 6.67 -22.34
C VAL A 207 2.70 5.84 -22.21
N ASP A 208 2.48 5.18 -21.07
CA ASP A 208 1.30 4.38 -20.78
C ASP A 208 0.01 5.20 -20.94
N GLY A 209 -0.02 6.40 -20.35
CA GLY A 209 -1.17 7.30 -20.45
C GLY A 209 -1.46 7.79 -21.88
N PHE A 210 -0.44 8.04 -22.70
CA PHE A 210 -0.64 8.42 -24.11
C PHE A 210 -1.06 7.22 -24.99
N VAL A 211 -0.55 6.03 -24.71
CA VAL A 211 -0.96 4.79 -25.38
C VAL A 211 -2.43 4.47 -25.10
N GLU A 212 -2.89 4.63 -23.84
CA GLU A 212 -4.29 4.38 -23.46
C GLU A 212 -5.32 5.32 -24.10
N ILE A 213 -4.90 6.53 -24.53
CA ILE A 213 -5.76 7.50 -25.23
C ILE A 213 -5.91 7.18 -26.72
N GLY A 214 -5.02 6.36 -27.31
CA GLY A 214 -4.99 6.05 -28.75
C GLY A 214 -4.38 7.18 -29.59
N GLU A 215 -4.02 6.88 -30.85
CA GLU A 215 -3.21 7.68 -31.81
C GLU A 215 -3.66 9.13 -32.09
N GLY A 216 -3.73 10.00 -31.07
CA GLY A 216 -4.37 11.30 -31.19
C GLY A 216 -3.53 12.52 -30.83
N ASP A 217 -2.51 12.42 -29.95
CA ASP A 217 -1.77 13.63 -29.56
C ASP A 217 -0.35 13.37 -29.01
N TRP A 218 0.51 12.79 -29.85
CA TRP A 218 1.96 12.78 -29.57
C TRP A 218 2.60 14.16 -29.75
N SER A 219 1.86 15.16 -30.24
CA SER A 219 2.39 16.51 -30.49
C SER A 219 2.90 17.13 -29.19
N CYS A 220 2.11 17.01 -28.13
CA CYS A 220 2.44 17.43 -26.77
C CYS A 220 3.70 16.73 -26.20
N TYR A 221 3.86 15.42 -26.45
CA TYR A 221 5.05 14.67 -26.04
C TYR A 221 6.30 15.10 -26.83
N ASN A 222 6.16 15.24 -28.15
CA ASN A 222 7.24 15.66 -29.05
C ASN A 222 7.69 17.12 -28.78
N GLU A 223 6.77 17.99 -28.38
CA GLU A 223 7.07 19.36 -27.96
C GLU A 223 7.88 19.40 -26.65
N SER A 224 7.54 18.53 -25.69
CA SER A 224 8.34 18.37 -24.46
C SER A 224 9.74 17.76 -24.71
N LYS A 225 9.90 16.94 -25.75
CA LYS A 225 11.19 16.41 -26.21
C LYS A 225 12.05 17.50 -26.87
N ARG A 226 11.44 18.41 -27.65
CA ARG A 226 12.14 19.53 -28.31
C ARG A 226 12.73 20.53 -27.31
N GLU A 227 12.12 20.69 -26.14
CA GLU A 227 12.64 21.52 -25.04
C GLU A 227 13.92 20.95 -24.36
N ARG A 228 14.37 19.73 -24.71
CA ARG A 228 15.48 19.01 -24.04
C ARG A 228 16.51 18.43 -25.02
N GLN A 229 17.31 19.27 -25.67
CA GLN A 229 18.59 18.79 -26.22
C GLN A 229 19.61 18.55 -25.08
N ARG A 230 19.51 17.41 -24.37
CA ARG A 230 20.65 16.65 -23.80
C ARG A 230 20.22 15.17 -23.61
N PRO A 231 20.93 14.19 -24.20
CA PRO A 231 20.45 12.81 -24.29
C PRO A 231 20.83 11.98 -23.06
N LEU A 232 19.87 11.23 -22.51
CA LEU A 232 20.16 10.04 -21.69
C LEU A 232 19.16 8.93 -22.12
N TRP A 233 19.69 7.94 -22.86
CA TRP A 233 19.05 6.71 -23.40
C TRP A 233 18.39 6.81 -24.82
N PRO A 234 18.34 5.72 -25.61
CA PRO A 234 18.90 5.58 -26.94
C PRO A 234 17.78 5.66 -27.98
N GLU A 235 18.11 6.20 -29.14
CA GLU A 235 17.19 6.32 -30.25
C GLU A 235 16.91 4.94 -30.87
N SER A 236 15.77 4.35 -30.54
CA SER A 236 15.12 3.33 -31.38
C SER A 236 13.64 3.17 -31.00
N ALA A 237 12.82 4.10 -31.48
CA ALA A 237 11.40 3.78 -31.69
C ALA A 237 11.30 2.94 -32.99
N PRO A 238 10.46 1.89 -33.04
CA PRO A 238 10.28 1.11 -34.25
C PRO A 238 9.55 1.94 -35.30
N GLN A 239 10.30 2.48 -36.26
CA GLN A 239 9.76 2.90 -37.54
C GLN A 239 9.33 1.65 -38.30
N ASN A 240 8.08 1.66 -38.77
CA ASN A 240 7.48 0.83 -39.83
C ASN A 240 6.28 -0.01 -39.36
N TRP A 241 5.10 0.60 -39.26
CA TRP A 241 3.82 -0.07 -39.54
C TRP A 241 2.83 0.94 -40.14
N HIS A 242 3.11 1.39 -41.38
CA HIS A 242 2.05 1.87 -42.26
C HIS A 242 1.99 0.96 -43.49
N SER A 243 0.79 0.42 -43.70
CA SER A 243 0.23 -0.16 -44.94
C SER A 243 0.84 -1.44 -45.52
N ALA A 244 -0.03 -2.47 -45.58
CA ALA A 244 -0.08 -3.60 -46.53
C ALA A 244 1.18 -4.46 -46.75
#